data_AF-A0A2T9Y2F2-F1
#
_entry.id   AF-A0A2T9Y2F2-F1
#
_cell.length_a   1.000
_cell.length_b   1.000
_cell.length_c   1.000
_cell.angle_alpha   90.00
_cell.angle_beta   90.00
_cell.angle_gamma   90.00
#
_symmetry.space_group_name_H-M   'P 1'
#
loop_
_entity.id
_entity.type
_entity.pdbx_description
1 polymer ?
#
loop_
_entity_poly.entity_id
_entity_poly.type
_entity_poly.pdbx_seq_one_letter_code
_entity_poly.pdbx_strand_id
1 'polypeptide(L)'
;MGPIPEEERKEIIYECSKLLGMKYTPPPLNEAATSAVRKNDAALYGIQMALATLTRRIGDYVHRKLKNPNTMIQGNEDLEFAHTMRELLSDVGLSITQSIINNLHKLVGLPEKRKSSSIERLVKIKVHSDEILCPVIAYKIYKQRIANIPCPRPHVKKKKGITPNARAIESTIAARTGISTDAILTQAYWPSYYMFSSYYKVSNILYSNISESVFSEST
;
A
#
# COMPACT_ATOMS: atom_id res chain seq x y z
N MET A 1 37.89 -16.54 -0.63
CA MET A 1 36.92 -17.45 0.04
C MET A 1 36.00 -17.99 -1.03
N GLY A 2 36.07 -19.29 -1.30
CA GLY A 2 35.12 -19.96 -2.20
C GLY A 2 33.74 -20.12 -1.54
N PRO A 3 32.68 -20.37 -2.32
CA PRO A 3 31.36 -20.62 -1.77
C PRO A 3 31.33 -21.92 -0.95
N ILE A 4 30.62 -21.89 0.18
CA ILE A 4 30.47 -23.02 1.11
C ILE A 4 29.81 -24.20 0.35
N PRO A 5 30.37 -25.43 0.45
CA PRO A 5 29.79 -26.64 -0.13
C PRO A 5 28.36 -26.89 0.35
N GLU A 6 27.54 -27.52 -0.48
CA GLU A 6 26.10 -27.70 -0.21
C GLU A 6 25.83 -28.52 1.06
N GLU A 7 26.76 -29.43 1.38
CA GLU A 7 26.76 -30.33 2.51
C GLU A 7 26.93 -29.55 3.83
N GLU A 8 27.94 -28.69 3.93
CA GLU A 8 28.12 -27.77 5.08
C GLU A 8 26.92 -26.84 5.24
N ARG A 9 26.34 -26.40 4.11
CA ARG A 9 25.14 -25.56 4.12
C ARG A 9 23.94 -26.27 4.73
N LYS A 10 23.75 -27.56 4.42
CA LYS A 10 22.67 -28.39 4.99
C LYS A 10 22.90 -28.65 6.48
N GLU A 11 24.14 -28.86 6.89
CA GLU A 11 24.52 -29.12 8.28
C GLU A 11 24.28 -27.88 9.16
N ILE A 12 24.66 -26.68 8.70
CA ILE A 12 24.38 -25.41 9.39
C ILE A 12 22.87 -25.15 9.53
N ILE A 13 22.08 -25.46 8.50
CA ILE A 13 20.62 -25.32 8.55
C ILE A 13 20.00 -26.31 9.55
N TYR A 14 20.57 -27.51 9.69
CA TYR A 14 20.08 -28.56 10.57
C TYR A 14 20.55 -28.40 12.03
N GLU A 15 21.74 -27.83 12.25
CA GLU A 15 22.25 -27.41 13.57
C GLU A 15 21.49 -26.20 14.12
N CYS A 16 20.98 -25.33 13.25
CA CYS A 16 20.10 -24.24 13.63
C CYS A 16 18.88 -24.85 14.33
N SER A 17 18.82 -24.71 15.66
CA SER A 17 17.75 -25.24 16.50
C SER A 17 16.41 -25.00 15.83
N LYS A 18 15.76 -26.08 15.33
CA LYS A 18 14.41 -26.05 14.75
C LYS A 18 13.60 -25.13 15.64
N LEU A 19 13.26 -23.94 15.13
CA LEU A 19 12.49 -22.95 15.89
C LEU A 19 11.32 -23.72 16.50
N LEU A 20 11.33 -23.85 17.83
CA LEU A 20 10.24 -24.47 18.58
C LEU A 20 8.95 -23.92 18.00
N GLY A 21 8.16 -24.79 17.37
CA GLY A 21 7.03 -24.39 16.55
C GLY A 21 6.29 -23.29 17.26
N MET A 22 6.29 -22.08 16.67
CA MET A 22 5.68 -20.94 17.33
C MET A 22 4.25 -21.35 17.64
N LYS A 23 3.86 -21.25 18.92
CA LYS A 23 2.50 -21.55 19.36
C LYS A 23 1.60 -20.42 18.84
N TYR A 24 1.32 -20.48 17.54
CA TYR A 24 0.55 -19.49 16.82
C TYR A 24 -0.91 -19.80 17.07
N THR A 25 -1.55 -18.96 17.86
CA THR A 25 -3.00 -18.90 17.92
C THR A 25 -3.42 -17.87 16.86
N PRO A 26 -4.05 -18.29 15.74
CA PRO A 26 -4.47 -17.34 14.72
C PRO A 26 -5.38 -16.28 15.34
N PRO A 27 -5.30 -15.02 14.89
CA PRO A 27 -6.18 -13.96 15.37
C PRO A 27 -7.64 -14.41 15.24
N PRO A 28 -8.47 -14.19 16.27
CA PRO A 28 -9.87 -14.65 16.29
C PRO A 28 -10.75 -13.98 15.21
N LEU A 29 -10.19 -13.10 14.39
CA LEU A 29 -10.85 -12.38 13.31
C LEU A 29 -11.42 -13.33 12.23
N ASN A 30 -10.76 -14.47 11.99
CA ASN A 30 -11.23 -15.49 11.05
C ASN A 30 -12.42 -16.32 11.59
N GLU A 31 -12.53 -16.47 12.92
CA GLU A 31 -13.60 -17.18 13.62
C GLU A 31 -14.75 -16.24 14.04
N ALA A 32 -14.47 -14.95 14.24
CA ALA A 32 -15.43 -13.94 14.67
C ALA A 32 -16.32 -13.42 13.52
N ALA A 33 -15.95 -13.68 12.27
CA ALA A 33 -16.77 -13.35 11.12
C ALA A 33 -18.03 -14.23 11.11
N THR A 34 -19.21 -13.63 11.25
CA THR A 34 -20.49 -14.34 11.17
C THR A 34 -20.56 -15.14 9.87
N SER A 35 -21.04 -16.38 9.91
CA SER A 35 -21.15 -17.25 8.72
C SER A 35 -21.93 -16.61 7.56
N ALA A 36 -22.85 -15.69 7.85
CA ALA A 36 -23.55 -14.86 6.87
C ALA A 36 -22.61 -13.91 6.10
N VAL A 37 -21.64 -13.27 6.77
CA VAL A 37 -20.63 -12.39 6.13
C VAL A 37 -19.78 -13.19 5.15
N ARG A 38 -19.32 -14.38 5.56
CA ARG A 38 -18.53 -15.28 4.69
C ARG A 38 -19.28 -15.71 3.44
N LYS A 39 -20.58 -16.01 3.56
CA LYS A 39 -21.43 -16.39 2.41
C LYS A 39 -21.61 -15.21 1.44
N ASN A 40 -21.79 -14.01 1.97
CA ASN A 40 -21.90 -12.80 1.15
C ASN A 40 -20.59 -12.49 0.42
N ASP A 41 -19.45 -12.57 1.09
CA ASP A 41 -18.15 -12.34 0.47
C ASP A 41 -17.84 -13.37 -0.62
N ALA A 42 -18.16 -14.65 -0.39
CA ALA A 42 -18.01 -15.69 -1.39
C ALA A 42 -18.90 -15.45 -2.62
N ALA A 43 -20.14 -14.98 -2.42
CA ALA A 43 -21.03 -14.61 -3.52
C ALA A 43 -20.51 -13.40 -4.31
N LEU A 44 -20.05 -12.35 -3.62
CA LEU A 44 -19.46 -11.16 -4.25
C LEU A 44 -18.22 -11.51 -5.06
N TYR A 45 -17.35 -12.40 -4.55
CA TYR A 45 -16.20 -12.91 -5.28
C TYR A 45 -16.60 -13.70 -6.53
N GLY A 46 -17.65 -14.53 -6.44
CA GLY A 46 -18.20 -15.23 -7.60
C GLY A 46 -18.68 -14.27 -8.70
N ILE A 47 -19.32 -13.16 -8.31
CA ILE A 47 -19.77 -12.13 -9.26
C ILE A 47 -18.56 -11.42 -9.90
N GLN A 48 -17.52 -11.10 -9.12
CA GLN A 48 -16.28 -10.52 -9.67
C GLN A 48 -15.66 -11.42 -10.75
N MET A 49 -15.62 -12.73 -10.51
CA MET A 49 -15.11 -13.69 -11.50
C MET A 49 -15.96 -13.73 -12.78
N ALA A 50 -17.30 -13.64 -12.65
CA ALA A 50 -18.20 -13.57 -13.79
C ALA A 50 -17.99 -12.27 -14.61
N LEU A 51 -17.85 -11.11 -13.94
CA LEU A 51 -17.59 -9.83 -14.59
C LEU A 51 -16.25 -9.80 -15.32
N ALA A 52 -15.20 -10.37 -14.71
CA ALA A 52 -13.89 -10.51 -15.36
C ALA A 52 -13.99 -11.33 -16.66
N THR A 53 -14.79 -12.41 -16.62
CA THR A 53 -15.03 -13.26 -17.79
C THR A 53 -15.78 -12.51 -18.90
N LEU A 54 -16.82 -11.75 -18.56
CA LEU A 54 -17.58 -10.93 -19.51
C LEU A 54 -16.70 -9.85 -20.16
N THR A 55 -15.93 -9.12 -19.35
CA THR A 55 -15.02 -8.07 -19.82
C THR A 55 -13.99 -8.63 -20.79
N ARG A 56 -13.45 -9.82 -20.51
CA ARG A 56 -12.52 -10.52 -21.41
C ARG A 56 -13.18 -10.88 -22.75
N ARG A 57 -14.41 -11.40 -22.75
CA ARG A 57 -15.14 -11.73 -23.98
C ARG A 57 -15.38 -10.50 -24.87
N ILE A 58 -15.73 -9.37 -24.27
CA ILE A 58 -15.89 -8.10 -24.99
C ILE A 58 -14.53 -7.66 -25.56
N GLY A 59 -13.46 -7.76 -24.77
CA GLY A 59 -12.10 -7.50 -25.25
C GLY A 59 -11.70 -8.35 -26.45
N ASP A 60 -11.99 -9.65 -26.42
CA ASP A 60 -11.70 -10.57 -27.53
C ASP A 60 -12.53 -10.22 -28.78
N TYR A 61 -13.79 -9.81 -28.62
CA TYR A 61 -14.63 -9.35 -29.71
C TYR A 61 -14.06 -8.09 -30.38
N VAL A 62 -13.73 -7.07 -29.58
CA VAL A 62 -13.11 -5.83 -30.06
C VAL A 62 -11.79 -6.12 -30.77
N HIS A 63 -10.95 -6.98 -30.19
CA HIS A 63 -9.68 -7.37 -30.81
C HIS A 63 -9.88 -8.05 -32.17
N ARG A 64 -10.84 -8.98 -32.29
CA ARG A 64 -11.16 -9.63 -33.57
C ARG A 64 -11.67 -8.65 -34.62
N LYS A 65 -12.50 -7.68 -34.23
CA LYS A 65 -12.99 -6.63 -35.13
C LYS A 65 -11.84 -5.74 -35.62
N LEU A 66 -10.99 -5.25 -34.73
CA LEU A 66 -9.86 -4.38 -35.07
C LEU A 66 -8.80 -5.07 -35.93
N LYS A 67 -8.67 -6.39 -35.83
CA LYS A 67 -7.75 -7.18 -36.68
C LYS A 67 -8.15 -7.17 -38.17
N ASN A 68 -9.42 -6.91 -38.49
CA ASN A 68 -9.87 -6.80 -39.88
C ASN A 68 -9.49 -5.42 -40.45
N PRO A 69 -8.67 -5.35 -41.51
CA PRO A 69 -8.17 -4.08 -42.06
C PRO A 69 -9.25 -3.16 -42.63
N ASN A 70 -10.45 -3.67 -42.93
CA ASN A 70 -11.56 -2.88 -43.46
C ASN A 70 -12.43 -2.23 -42.36
N THR A 71 -12.06 -2.40 -41.09
CA THR A 71 -12.84 -1.87 -39.98
C THR A 71 -12.54 -0.39 -39.79
N MET A 72 -13.47 0.49 -40.17
CA MET A 72 -13.42 1.89 -39.73
C MET A 72 -13.52 1.94 -38.20
N ILE A 73 -12.60 2.67 -37.58
CA ILE A 73 -12.57 2.87 -36.12
C ILE A 73 -13.57 3.97 -35.72
N GLN A 74 -13.64 5.03 -36.52
CA GLN A 74 -14.50 6.18 -36.25
C GLN A 74 -15.93 5.92 -36.73
N GLY A 75 -16.92 6.16 -35.87
CA GLY A 75 -18.35 5.95 -36.18
C GLY A 75 -18.77 4.48 -36.20
N ASN A 76 -17.96 3.58 -35.64
CA ASN A 76 -18.26 2.15 -35.62
C ASN A 76 -19.21 1.81 -34.47
N GLU A 77 -20.47 1.63 -34.79
CA GLU A 77 -21.55 1.37 -33.84
C GLU A 77 -21.29 0.11 -32.97
N ASP A 78 -20.69 -0.95 -33.55
CA ASP A 78 -20.31 -2.15 -32.80
C ASP A 78 -19.23 -1.86 -31.74
N LEU A 79 -18.28 -0.98 -32.06
CA LEU A 79 -17.18 -0.61 -31.16
C LEU A 79 -17.66 0.34 -30.06
N GLU A 80 -18.52 1.31 -30.39
CA GLU A 80 -19.17 2.19 -29.43
C GLU A 80 -20.07 1.41 -28.46
N PHE A 81 -20.82 0.43 -28.98
CA PHE A 81 -21.60 -0.49 -28.15
C PHE A 81 -20.69 -1.29 -27.20
N ALA A 82 -19.58 -1.85 -27.71
CA ALA A 82 -18.64 -2.59 -26.89
C ALA A 82 -17.95 -1.72 -25.82
N HIS A 83 -17.64 -0.46 -26.16
CA HIS A 83 -17.13 0.53 -25.21
C HIS A 83 -18.14 0.80 -24.09
N THR A 84 -19.39 1.13 -24.46
CA THR A 84 -20.49 1.38 -23.52
C THR A 84 -20.72 0.17 -22.60
N MET A 85 -20.74 -1.05 -23.16
CA MET A 85 -20.87 -2.27 -22.36
C MET A 85 -19.71 -2.46 -21.37
N ARG A 86 -18.47 -2.13 -21.78
CA ARG A 86 -17.31 -2.20 -20.89
C ARG A 86 -17.40 -1.17 -19.76
N GLU A 87 -17.90 0.02 -20.05
CA GLU A 87 -18.11 1.10 -19.07
C GLU A 87 -19.15 0.69 -18.03
N LEU A 88 -20.32 0.22 -18.47
CA LEU A 88 -21.37 -0.29 -17.57
C LEU A 88 -20.88 -1.45 -16.69
N LEU A 89 -20.12 -2.39 -17.24
CA LEU A 89 -19.53 -3.48 -16.44
C LEU A 89 -18.49 -2.98 -15.43
N SER A 90 -17.76 -1.91 -15.76
CA SER A 90 -16.78 -1.30 -14.87
C SER A 90 -17.46 -0.61 -13.68
N ASP A 91 -18.56 0.09 -13.92
CA ASP A 91 -19.37 0.71 -12.86
C ASP A 91 -19.96 -0.34 -11.91
N VAL A 92 -20.48 -1.44 -12.45
CA VAL A 92 -20.97 -2.56 -11.63
C VAL A 92 -19.82 -3.17 -10.82
N GLY A 93 -18.65 -3.38 -11.43
CA GLY A 93 -17.45 -3.88 -10.75
C GLY A 93 -16.98 -2.97 -9.61
N LEU A 94 -17.05 -1.65 -9.81
CA LEU A 94 -16.75 -0.65 -8.80
C LEU A 94 -17.72 -0.74 -7.60
N SER A 95 -19.02 -0.84 -7.87
CA SER A 95 -20.05 -0.95 -6.81
C SER A 95 -19.84 -2.18 -5.91
N ILE A 96 -19.44 -3.32 -6.50
CA ILE A 96 -19.15 -4.56 -5.78
C ILE A 96 -17.89 -4.40 -4.93
N THR A 97 -16.82 -3.82 -5.50
CA THR A 97 -15.56 -3.58 -4.78
C THR A 97 -15.80 -2.66 -3.57
N GLN A 98 -16.61 -1.62 -3.73
CA GLN A 98 -16.99 -0.74 -2.64
C GLN A 98 -17.81 -1.47 -1.57
N SER A 99 -18.73 -2.35 -1.96
CA SER A 99 -19.51 -3.19 -1.03
C SER A 99 -18.61 -4.10 -0.18
N ILE A 100 -17.61 -4.74 -0.81
CA ILE A 100 -16.62 -5.57 -0.10
C ILE A 100 -15.82 -4.71 0.90
N ILE A 101 -15.33 -3.54 0.48
CA ILE A 101 -14.59 -2.62 1.36
C ILE A 101 -15.45 -2.18 2.56
N ASN A 102 -16.71 -1.82 2.31
CA ASN A 102 -17.65 -1.43 3.36
C ASN A 102 -17.91 -2.58 4.35
N ASN A 103 -18.06 -3.81 3.84
CA ASN A 103 -18.23 -5.01 4.68
C ASN A 103 -16.99 -5.29 5.54
N LEU A 104 -15.78 -5.17 4.97
CA LEU A 104 -14.52 -5.30 5.71
C LEU A 104 -14.41 -4.23 6.80
N HIS A 105 -14.76 -2.98 6.48
CA HIS A 105 -14.76 -1.91 7.47
C HIS A 105 -15.74 -2.18 8.62
N LYS A 106 -16.92 -2.75 8.32
CA LYS A 106 -17.88 -3.20 9.33
C LYS A 106 -17.34 -4.35 10.19
N LEU A 107 -16.55 -5.26 9.61
CA LEU A 107 -15.88 -6.34 10.34
C LEU A 107 -14.77 -5.82 11.26
N VAL A 108 -13.96 -4.88 10.79
CA VAL A 108 -12.88 -4.23 11.57
C VAL A 108 -13.44 -3.32 12.66
N GLY A 109 -14.62 -2.74 12.47
CA GLY A 109 -15.36 -1.99 13.47
C GLY A 109 -16.09 -2.84 14.52
N LEU A 110 -16.07 -4.17 14.43
CA LEU A 110 -16.48 -5.01 15.55
C LEU A 110 -15.49 -4.77 16.70
N PRO A 111 -15.96 -4.54 17.94
CA PRO A 111 -15.06 -4.38 19.07
C PRO A 111 -14.20 -5.64 19.11
N GLU A 112 -12.89 -5.45 18.90
CA GLU A 112 -11.90 -6.47 19.13
C GLU A 112 -12.16 -6.98 20.55
N LYS A 113 -12.85 -8.13 20.70
CA LYS A 113 -13.06 -8.77 21.99
C LYS A 113 -11.71 -9.34 22.40
N ARG A 114 -10.81 -8.45 22.79
CA ARG A 114 -9.64 -8.79 23.57
C ARG A 114 -10.17 -9.28 24.91
N LYS A 115 -10.45 -10.58 25.00
CA LYS A 115 -10.42 -11.31 26.28
C LYS A 115 -8.98 -11.58 26.73
N SER A 116 -8.06 -10.69 26.39
CA SER A 116 -6.70 -10.71 26.90
C SER A 116 -6.19 -9.28 26.93
N SER A 117 -5.74 -8.89 28.11
CA SER A 117 -5.05 -7.64 28.39
C SER A 117 -4.04 -7.27 27.30
N SER A 118 -3.65 -5.99 27.23
CA SER A 118 -2.45 -5.57 26.48
C SER A 118 -1.35 -6.62 26.67
N ILE A 119 -0.76 -7.12 25.58
CA ILE A 119 0.36 -8.06 25.69
C ILE A 119 1.55 -7.25 26.20
N GLU A 120 1.62 -7.05 27.51
CA GLU A 120 2.85 -6.77 28.22
C GLU A 120 3.67 -8.05 28.15
N ARG A 121 4.33 -8.27 27.02
CA ARG A 121 5.38 -9.28 26.94
C ARG A 121 6.50 -8.80 27.86
N LEU A 122 6.53 -9.35 29.07
CA LEU A 122 7.63 -9.18 29.99
C LEU A 122 8.82 -9.96 29.40
N VAL A 123 9.54 -9.31 28.46
CA VAL A 123 10.73 -9.89 27.82
C VAL A 123 11.84 -9.93 28.86
N LYS A 124 12.02 -11.08 29.51
CA LYS A 124 13.19 -11.34 30.33
C LYS A 124 14.38 -11.57 29.40
N ILE A 125 15.19 -10.53 29.21
CA ILE A 125 16.47 -10.64 28.51
C ILE A 125 17.38 -11.52 29.37
N LYS A 126 17.75 -12.70 28.86
CA LYS A 126 18.68 -13.60 29.53
C LYS A 126 20.12 -13.10 29.33
N VAL A 127 20.95 -13.29 30.35
CA VAL A 127 22.39 -13.04 30.28
C VAL A 127 23.00 -14.10 29.37
N HIS A 128 23.83 -13.66 28.41
CA HIS A 128 24.62 -14.56 27.59
C HIS A 128 25.95 -14.86 28.32
N SER A 129 26.47 -16.07 28.17
CA SER A 129 27.72 -16.49 28.80
C SER A 129 28.92 -15.66 28.31
N ASP A 130 28.98 -15.40 27.00
CA ASP A 130 29.98 -14.52 26.42
C ASP A 130 29.63 -13.04 26.65
N GLU A 131 30.55 -12.34 27.29
CA GLU A 131 30.39 -10.93 27.66
C GLU A 131 30.19 -10.01 26.45
N ILE A 132 30.86 -10.30 25.32
CA ILE A 132 30.75 -9.53 24.07
C ILE A 132 29.35 -9.66 23.45
N LEU A 133 28.72 -10.83 23.59
CA LEU A 133 27.40 -11.13 23.01
C LEU A 133 26.26 -10.89 24.00
N CYS A 134 26.55 -10.49 25.25
CA CYS A 134 25.57 -10.35 26.30
C CYS A 134 24.71 -9.08 26.15
N PRO A 135 23.41 -9.20 25.82
CA PRO A 135 22.56 -8.04 25.59
C PRO A 135 22.34 -7.24 26.88
N VAL A 136 22.41 -7.90 28.04
CA VAL A 136 22.27 -7.27 29.37
C VAL A 136 23.47 -6.35 29.66
N ILE A 137 24.70 -6.79 29.36
CA ILE A 137 25.92 -6.01 29.59
C ILE A 137 25.99 -4.85 28.59
N ALA A 138 25.69 -5.12 27.32
CA ALA A 138 25.59 -4.09 26.28
C ALA A 138 24.60 -2.97 26.67
N TYR A 139 23.42 -3.34 27.20
CA TYR A 139 22.42 -2.37 27.65
C TYR A 139 22.87 -1.54 28.86
N LYS A 140 23.57 -2.15 29.83
CA LYS A 140 24.14 -1.42 30.99
C LYS A 140 25.16 -0.37 30.53
N ILE A 141 26.07 -0.75 29.64
CA ILE A 141 27.08 0.15 29.07
C ILE A 141 26.41 1.27 28.26
N TYR A 142 25.41 0.93 27.43
CA TYR A 142 24.62 1.90 26.68
C TYR A 142 23.96 2.94 27.61
N LYS A 143 23.28 2.51 28.69
CA LYS A 143 22.68 3.43 29.66
C LYS A 143 23.71 4.35 30.30
N GLN A 144 24.86 3.81 30.71
CA GLN A 144 25.92 4.60 31.35
C GLN A 144 26.48 5.67 30.41
N ARG A 145 26.61 5.36 29.12
CA ARG A 145 27.20 6.27 28.12
C ARG A 145 26.20 7.25 27.52
N ILE A 146 25.04 6.78 27.06
CA ILE A 146 24.14 7.56 26.19
C ILE A 146 22.99 8.22 26.96
N ALA A 147 22.53 7.66 28.08
CA ALA A 147 21.41 8.27 28.82
C ALA A 147 21.79 9.62 29.47
N ASN A 148 23.08 9.91 29.61
CA ASN A 148 23.60 11.12 30.25
C ASN A 148 24.13 12.18 29.26
N ILE A 149 24.20 11.88 27.96
CA ILE A 149 24.62 12.87 26.96
C ILE A 149 23.36 13.57 26.46
N PRO A 150 23.14 14.87 26.80
CA PRO A 150 22.00 15.60 26.29
C PRO A 150 22.07 15.66 24.77
N CYS A 151 20.94 15.40 24.10
CA CYS A 151 20.91 15.43 22.65
C CYS A 151 21.32 16.83 22.15
N PRO A 152 22.27 16.95 21.20
CA PRO A 152 22.76 18.23 20.72
C PRO A 152 21.70 19.06 19.96
N ARG A 153 20.51 18.49 19.67
CA ARG A 153 19.42 19.21 19.00
C ARG A 153 18.18 19.28 19.90
N PRO A 154 17.53 20.45 20.02
CA PRO A 154 16.26 20.57 20.69
C PRO A 154 15.20 19.75 19.93
N HIS A 155 14.68 18.72 20.58
CA HIS A 155 13.57 17.95 20.02
C HIS A 155 12.25 18.66 20.31
N VAL A 156 11.67 19.26 19.27
CA VAL A 156 10.30 19.76 19.34
C VAL A 156 9.37 18.57 19.49
N LYS A 157 8.58 18.52 20.58
CA LYS A 157 7.52 17.50 20.76
C LYS A 157 6.51 17.65 19.62
N LYS A 158 6.65 16.85 18.56
CA LYS A 158 5.66 16.82 17.48
C LYS A 158 4.36 16.22 18.03
N LYS A 159 3.26 16.97 17.92
CA LYS A 159 1.92 16.39 18.02
C LYS A 159 1.82 15.27 16.98
N LYS A 160 1.22 14.12 17.34
CA LYS A 160 0.96 12.99 16.43
C LYS A 160 -0.07 13.41 15.38
N GLY A 161 0.35 14.20 14.40
CA GLY A 161 -0.31 14.37 13.12
C GLY A 161 0.57 13.74 12.05
N ILE A 162 -0.05 13.25 10.98
CA ILE A 162 0.66 12.78 9.78
C ILE A 162 1.42 13.99 9.23
N THR A 163 2.70 14.15 9.58
CA THR A 163 3.56 15.10 8.89
C THR A 163 3.99 14.46 7.58
N PRO A 164 3.66 15.04 6.42
CA PRO A 164 4.24 14.61 5.16
C PRO A 164 5.77 14.65 5.27
N ASN A 165 6.46 13.65 4.70
CA ASN A 165 7.91 13.67 4.64
C ASN A 165 8.40 14.99 4.01
N ALA A 166 9.47 15.57 4.53
CA ALA A 166 10.03 16.85 4.04
C ALA A 166 10.20 16.86 2.51
N ARG A 167 10.60 15.71 1.95
CA ARG A 167 10.70 15.44 0.50
C ARG A 167 9.42 15.78 -0.27
N ALA A 168 8.23 15.45 0.25
CA ALA A 168 6.96 15.72 -0.41
C ALA A 168 6.58 17.21 -0.38
N ILE A 169 6.99 17.93 0.66
CA ILE A 169 6.72 19.36 0.83
C ILE A 169 7.57 20.17 -0.16
N GLU A 170 8.86 19.88 -0.25
CA GLU A 170 9.79 20.56 -1.16
C GLU A 170 9.41 20.36 -2.63
N SER A 171 9.07 19.13 -3.04
CA SER A 171 8.59 18.85 -4.40
C SER A 171 7.29 19.59 -4.73
N THR A 172 6.39 19.78 -3.76
CA THR A 172 5.13 20.51 -3.96
C THR A 172 5.38 22.02 -4.10
N ILE A 173 6.32 22.59 -3.34
CA ILE A 173 6.71 24.00 -3.45
C ILE A 173 7.38 24.25 -4.81
N ALA A 174 8.30 23.38 -5.23
CA ALA A 174 8.98 23.47 -6.51
C ALA A 174 8.00 23.43 -7.70
N ALA A 175 7.00 22.54 -7.64
CA ALA A 175 5.96 22.46 -8.65
C ALA A 175 5.13 23.75 -8.71
N ARG A 176 4.86 24.39 -7.56
CA ARG A 176 4.10 25.65 -7.48
C ARG A 176 4.89 26.86 -7.99
N THR A 177 6.22 26.81 -7.95
CA THR A 177 7.10 27.85 -8.51
C THR A 177 7.39 27.65 -10.00
N GLY A 178 6.71 26.71 -10.67
CA GLY A 178 6.84 26.48 -12.11
C GLY A 178 8.09 25.71 -12.52
N ILE A 179 8.77 25.02 -11.58
CA ILE A 179 9.90 24.15 -11.91
C ILE A 179 9.37 22.93 -12.67
N SER A 180 10.08 22.55 -13.75
CA SER A 180 9.73 21.38 -14.56
C SER A 180 9.55 20.12 -13.72
N THR A 181 8.50 19.37 -14.01
CA THR A 181 8.16 18.13 -13.32
C THR A 181 9.29 17.11 -13.38
N ASP A 182 10.01 17.03 -14.50
CA ASP A 182 11.11 16.08 -14.66
C ASP A 182 12.27 16.39 -13.71
N ALA A 183 12.62 17.68 -13.53
CA ALA A 183 13.65 18.11 -12.59
C ALA A 183 13.27 17.77 -11.14
N ILE A 184 11.99 17.91 -10.79
CA ILE A 184 11.49 17.56 -9.45
C ILE A 184 11.57 16.05 -9.21
N LEU A 185 11.23 15.23 -10.20
CA LEU A 185 11.26 13.78 -10.09
C LEU A 185 12.69 13.25 -9.96
N THR A 186 13.62 13.79 -10.75
CA THR A 186 15.04 13.43 -10.67
C THR A 186 15.65 13.84 -9.34
N GLN A 187 15.42 15.09 -8.89
CA GLN A 187 16.01 15.61 -7.66
C GLN A 187 15.47 14.91 -6.40
N ALA A 188 14.17 14.62 -6.37
CA ALA A 188 13.52 13.99 -5.23
C ALA A 188 13.48 12.46 -5.33
N TYR A 189 14.12 11.87 -6.35
CA TYR A 189 14.18 10.42 -6.59
C TYR A 189 12.80 9.75 -6.52
N TRP A 190 11.81 10.34 -7.19
CA TRP A 190 10.49 9.74 -7.28
C TRP A 190 10.46 8.67 -8.38
N PRO A 191 9.85 7.50 -8.13
CA PRO A 191 9.80 6.43 -9.11
C PRO A 191 8.88 6.73 -10.31
N SER A 192 7.95 7.69 -10.19
CA SER A 192 7.10 8.16 -11.28
C SER A 192 6.34 9.44 -10.90
N TYR A 193 6.02 10.28 -11.89
CA TYR A 193 5.13 11.43 -11.73
C TYR A 193 3.79 11.05 -11.10
N TYR A 194 3.20 9.94 -11.56
CA TYR A 194 1.91 9.45 -11.09
C TYR A 194 1.93 9.15 -9.58
N MET A 195 3.02 8.55 -9.10
CA MET A 195 3.17 8.24 -7.68
C MET A 195 3.24 9.52 -6.84
N PHE A 196 4.01 10.51 -7.30
CA PHE A 196 4.11 11.80 -6.65
C PHE A 196 2.75 12.54 -6.64
N SER A 197 2.07 12.62 -7.78
CA SER A 197 0.83 13.39 -7.92
C SER A 197 -0.34 12.80 -7.13
N SER A 198 -0.47 11.48 -7.10
CA SER A 198 -1.65 10.82 -6.53
C SER A 198 -1.54 10.63 -5.02
N TYR A 199 -0.33 10.46 -4.48
CA TYR A 199 -0.14 10.05 -3.08
C TYR A 199 0.65 11.05 -2.23
N TYR A 200 1.49 11.90 -2.84
CA TYR A 200 2.42 12.74 -2.09
C TYR A 200 2.25 14.25 -2.33
N LYS A 201 1.49 14.66 -3.35
CA LYS A 201 1.18 16.06 -3.62
C LYS A 201 0.18 16.58 -2.57
N VAL A 202 0.68 17.40 -1.65
CA VAL A 202 -0.05 17.83 -0.44
C VAL A 202 -1.21 18.80 -0.75
N SER A 203 -1.26 19.39 -1.96
CA SER A 203 -2.37 20.27 -2.34
C SER A 203 -2.56 20.28 -3.86
N ASN A 204 -3.75 19.87 -4.32
CA ASN A 204 -4.24 20.19 -5.66
C ASN A 204 -5.15 21.42 -5.47
N ILE A 205 -4.56 22.61 -5.46
CA ILE A 205 -5.39 23.79 -5.66
C ILE A 205 -5.85 23.67 -7.11
N LEU A 206 -7.12 23.31 -7.34
CA LEU A 206 -7.76 23.59 -8.60
C LEU A 206 -7.64 25.10 -8.78
N TYR A 207 -6.79 25.54 -9.71
CA TYR A 207 -7.00 26.82 -10.35
C TYR A 207 -8.30 26.66 -11.15
N SER A 208 -9.43 26.95 -10.52
CA SER A 208 -10.74 27.06 -11.19
C SER A 208 -10.77 28.23 -12.19
N ASN A 209 -9.67 28.97 -12.37
CA ASN A 209 -9.67 30.26 -13.08
C ASN A 209 -8.81 30.27 -14.35
N ILE A 210 -8.35 29.12 -14.87
CA ILE A 210 -7.59 29.11 -16.15
C ILE A 210 -8.49 29.48 -17.34
N SER A 211 -9.82 29.35 -17.22
CA SER A 211 -10.75 29.80 -18.26
C SER A 211 -11.06 31.31 -18.21
N GLU A 212 -10.67 32.05 -17.18
CA GLU A 212 -10.89 33.51 -17.10
C GLU A 212 -9.68 34.34 -17.58
N SER A 213 -8.46 33.80 -17.55
CA SER A 213 -7.27 34.56 -17.96
C SER A 213 -7.02 34.58 -19.47
N VAL A 214 -7.74 33.77 -20.27
CA VAL A 214 -7.59 33.76 -21.74
C VAL A 214 -8.57 34.72 -22.43
N PHE A 215 -9.62 35.18 -21.75
CA PHE A 215 -10.63 36.08 -22.32
C PHE A 215 -10.46 37.57 -21.99
N SER A 216 -9.41 37.96 -21.25
CA SER A 216 -9.13 39.37 -20.90
C SER A 216 -8.04 40.04 -21.75
N GLU A 217 -7.52 39.37 -22.78
CA GLU A 217 -6.50 39.93 -23.70
C GLU A 217 -7.04 40.29 -25.09
N SER A 218 -8.36 40.28 -25.30
CA SER A 218 -8.98 40.61 -26.59
C SER A 218 -10.12 41.64 -26.49
N THR A 219 -9.83 42.79 -25.90
CA THR A 219 -10.54 44.06 -26.13
C THR A 219 -9.56 45.21 -26.11
#